data_AF-A0A2H6FG90-F1
#
_entry.id   AF-A0A2H6FG90-F1
#
_cell.length_a   1.000
_cell.length_b   1.000
_cell.length_c   1.000
_cell.angle_alpha   90.00
_cell.angle_beta   90.00
_cell.angle_gamma   90.00
#
_symmetry.space_group_name_H-M   'P 1'
#
loop_
_entity.id
_entity.type
_entity.pdbx_description
1 polymer ?
#
loop_
_entity_poly.entity_id
_entity_poly.type
_entity_poly.pdbx_seq_one_letter_code
_entity_poly.pdbx_strand_id
1 'polypeptide(L)'
;MTHGVAGEIKLLYEEISPLIEVYTSGLCPQCNDVCCRQRHLKYDDGDRLFLRSFGIEIEEIEAHDMDACCVFLSEGGCILPRWQRPFRCTWFFCEPLIEEVQDNSARELRRMAKLARDIQTLRGCCLNHENHP
;
A
#
# COMPACT_ATOMS: atom_id res chain seq x y z
N MET A 1 3.98 -17.63 -16.97
CA MET A 1 4.33 -17.75 -15.54
C MET A 1 3.07 -17.43 -14.76
N THR A 2 2.42 -18.45 -14.19
CA THR A 2 1.23 -18.27 -13.33
C THR A 2 1.71 -17.73 -11.99
N HIS A 3 1.55 -16.44 -11.75
CA HIS A 3 2.06 -15.74 -10.55
C HIS A 3 1.37 -16.13 -9.22
N GLY A 4 0.59 -17.22 -9.20
CA GLY A 4 -0.12 -17.70 -8.00
C GLY A 4 -0.90 -16.59 -7.29
N VAL A 5 -1.03 -16.72 -5.96
CA VAL A 5 -1.71 -15.73 -5.12
C VAL A 5 -1.02 -14.36 -5.15
N ALA A 6 0.32 -14.31 -5.31
CA ALA A 6 1.04 -13.04 -5.42
C ALA A 6 0.60 -12.24 -6.67
N GLY A 7 0.36 -12.92 -7.78
CA GLY A 7 -0.20 -12.32 -8.99
C GLY A 7 -1.58 -11.70 -8.75
N GLU A 8 -2.45 -12.41 -8.03
CA GLU A 8 -3.79 -11.92 -7.67
C GLU A 8 -3.72 -10.68 -6.78
N ILE A 9 -2.87 -10.70 -5.75
CA ILE A 9 -2.63 -9.54 -4.87
C ILE A 9 -2.14 -8.34 -5.70
N LYS A 10 -1.20 -8.54 -6.64
CA LYS A 10 -0.71 -7.47 -7.50
C LYS A 10 -1.82 -6.86 -8.35
N LEU A 11 -2.66 -7.69 -8.97
CA LEU A 11 -3.81 -7.21 -9.76
C LEU A 11 -4.78 -6.37 -8.93
N LEU A 12 -5.06 -6.80 -7.69
CA LEU A 12 -5.91 -6.02 -6.78
C LEU A 12 -5.27 -4.68 -6.40
N TYR A 13 -3.95 -4.64 -6.21
CA TYR A 13 -3.24 -3.39 -5.99
C TYR A 13 -3.29 -2.48 -7.21
N GLU A 14 -3.13 -3.01 -8.41
CA GLU A 14 -3.26 -2.26 -9.65
C GLU A 14 -4.68 -1.71 -9.84
N GLU A 15 -5.71 -2.44 -9.40
CA GLU A 15 -7.11 -2.00 -9.45
C GLU A 15 -7.43 -0.91 -8.40
N ILE A 16 -6.99 -1.07 -7.14
CA ILE A 16 -7.30 -0.10 -6.08
C ILE A 16 -6.47 1.18 -6.23
N SER A 17 -5.29 1.09 -6.87
CA SER A 17 -4.34 2.19 -7.00
C SER A 17 -4.95 3.46 -7.61
N PRO A 18 -5.53 3.43 -8.83
CA PRO A 18 -6.12 4.64 -9.43
C PRO A 18 -7.32 5.17 -8.64
N LEU A 19 -8.09 4.30 -7.97
CA LEU A 19 -9.23 4.75 -7.15
C LEU A 19 -8.76 5.62 -5.98
N ILE A 20 -7.68 5.22 -5.31
CA ILE A 20 -7.10 6.03 -4.22
C ILE A 20 -6.46 7.29 -4.80
N GLU A 21 -5.73 7.17 -5.92
CA GLU A 21 -4.94 8.26 -6.49
C GLU A 21 -5.78 9.48 -6.92
N VAL A 22 -6.98 9.23 -7.44
CA VAL A 22 -7.93 10.28 -7.84
C VAL A 22 -8.23 11.23 -6.68
N TYR A 23 -8.38 10.72 -5.45
CA TYR A 23 -8.65 11.54 -4.28
C TYR A 23 -7.38 12.06 -3.63
N THR A 24 -6.35 11.23 -3.50
CA THR A 24 -5.11 11.62 -2.80
C THR A 24 -4.33 12.69 -3.55
N SER A 25 -4.43 12.76 -4.88
CA SER A 25 -3.74 13.79 -5.68
C SER A 25 -4.22 15.22 -5.38
N GLY A 26 -5.49 15.41 -5.01
CA GLY A 26 -6.03 16.69 -4.54
C GLY A 26 -5.83 16.91 -3.04
N LEU A 27 -6.00 15.85 -2.24
CA LEU A 27 -6.05 15.95 -0.78
C LEU A 27 -4.68 15.95 -0.10
N CYS A 28 -3.76 15.07 -0.51
CA CYS A 28 -2.49 14.89 0.17
C CYS A 28 -1.52 16.08 0.06
N PRO A 29 -1.40 16.81 -1.06
CA PRO A 29 -0.50 17.97 -1.16
C PRO A 29 -0.86 19.11 -0.20
N GLN A 30 -2.12 19.21 0.21
CA GLN A 30 -2.60 20.23 1.16
C GLN A 30 -2.60 19.74 2.62
N CYS A 31 -2.23 18.47 2.85
CA CYS A 31 -2.30 17.85 4.16
C CYS A 31 -1.06 18.22 5.00
N ASN A 32 -1.27 18.97 6.08
CA ASN A 32 -0.20 19.32 7.03
C ASN A 32 0.41 18.09 7.73
N ASP A 33 -0.38 17.02 7.84
CA ASP A 33 -0.03 15.78 8.53
C ASP A 33 -0.20 14.55 7.62
N VAL A 34 0.38 14.62 6.42
CA VAL A 34 0.28 13.52 5.46
C VAL A 34 0.87 12.24 6.07
N CYS A 35 0.12 11.15 6.03
CA CYS A 35 0.52 9.86 6.62
C CYS A 35 1.88 9.37 6.09
N CYS A 36 2.27 9.76 4.86
CA CYS A 36 3.58 9.47 4.30
C CYS A 36 4.76 10.15 5.03
N ARG A 37 4.54 11.26 5.77
CA ARG A 37 5.54 11.88 6.66
C ARG A 37 5.72 11.09 7.95
N GLN A 38 4.68 10.40 8.41
CA GLN A 38 4.65 9.68 9.69
C GLN A 38 5.30 8.28 9.66
N ARG A 39 6.20 8.03 8.70
CA ARG A 39 7.11 6.85 8.66
C ARG A 39 6.42 5.49 8.66
N HIS A 40 6.24 4.95 7.46
CA HIS A 40 5.81 3.57 7.26
C HIS A 40 6.78 2.73 6.43
N LEU A 41 8.00 3.21 6.26
CA LEU A 41 9.00 2.57 5.41
C LEU A 41 9.70 1.40 6.13
N LYS A 42 8.90 0.42 6.52
CA LYS A 42 9.36 -0.83 7.12
C LYS A 42 8.68 -1.96 6.40
N TYR A 43 9.45 -2.57 5.50
CA TYR A 43 9.08 -3.85 4.88
C TYR A 43 9.16 -4.95 5.93
N ASP A 44 8.08 -5.71 6.09
CA ASP A 44 8.08 -6.92 6.89
C ASP A 44 8.48 -8.14 6.03
N ASP A 45 8.58 -9.32 6.66
CA ASP A 45 8.99 -10.54 5.95
C ASP A 45 8.00 -10.95 4.84
N GLY A 46 6.71 -10.65 5.04
CA GLY A 46 5.69 -10.90 4.04
C GLY A 46 5.80 -9.99 2.82
N ASP A 47 6.21 -8.75 3.03
CA ASP A 47 6.50 -7.83 1.92
C ASP A 47 7.72 -8.31 1.12
N ARG A 48 8.77 -8.77 1.80
CA ARG A 48 9.97 -9.31 1.15
C ARG A 48 9.63 -10.56 0.35
N LEU A 49 8.86 -11.48 0.92
CA LEU A 49 8.39 -12.68 0.22
C LEU A 49 7.59 -12.30 -1.03
N PHE A 50 6.61 -11.40 -0.88
CA PHE A 50 5.78 -10.95 -1.99
C PHE A 50 6.62 -10.34 -3.11
N LEU A 51 7.55 -9.44 -2.80
CA LEU A 51 8.39 -8.77 -3.80
C LEU A 51 9.39 -9.71 -4.45
N ARG A 52 9.96 -10.66 -3.70
CA ARG A 52 10.84 -11.70 -4.26
C ARG A 52 10.12 -12.61 -5.26
N SER A 53 8.82 -12.84 -5.09
CA SER A 53 8.01 -13.58 -6.09
C SER A 53 7.95 -12.89 -7.47
N PHE A 54 8.28 -11.60 -7.52
CA PHE A 54 8.43 -10.81 -8.75
C PHE A 54 9.89 -10.51 -9.12
N GLY A 55 10.87 -11.13 -8.45
CA GLY A 55 12.30 -10.90 -8.68
C GLY A 55 12.79 -9.55 -8.18
N ILE A 56 12.08 -8.92 -7.24
CA ILE A 56 12.49 -7.67 -6.61
C ILE A 56 13.11 -7.98 -5.25
N GLU A 57 14.39 -7.68 -5.11
CA GLU A 57 15.09 -7.71 -3.83
C GLU A 57 15.01 -6.32 -3.19
N ILE A 58 14.65 -6.29 -1.91
CA ILE A 58 14.63 -5.06 -1.13
C ILE A 58 15.98 -4.96 -0.44
N GLU A 59 16.79 -3.99 -0.85
CA GLU A 59 17.97 -3.61 -0.08
C GLU A 59 17.52 -3.16 1.31
N GLU A 60 18.26 -3.56 2.36
CA GLU A 60 18.04 -3.00 3.68
C GLU A 60 18.28 -1.50 3.58
N ILE A 61 17.19 -0.75 3.52
CA ILE A 61 17.22 0.68 3.73
C ILE A 61 17.60 0.79 5.20
N GLU A 62 18.90 1.03 5.45
CA GLU A 62 19.44 1.36 6.76
C GLU A 62 18.44 2.31 7.40
N ALA A 63 18.07 2.06 8.66
CA ALA A 63 17.05 2.81 9.39
C ALA A 63 17.39 4.30 9.30
N HIS A 64 16.91 4.94 8.24
CA HIS A 64 17.13 6.34 8.01
C HIS A 64 16.47 7.02 9.17
N ASP A 65 17.19 8.01 9.69
CA ASP A 65 16.85 8.78 10.86
C ASP A 65 15.34 8.76 11.09
N MET A 66 14.94 8.16 12.20
CA MET A 66 13.56 8.04 12.63
C MET A 66 12.94 9.41 12.87
N ASP A 67 13.57 10.53 12.46
CA ASP A 67 13.09 11.90 12.35
C ASP A 67 13.12 12.52 10.91
N ALA A 68 13.59 11.78 9.89
CA ALA A 68 13.54 12.18 8.48
C ALA A 68 12.22 11.80 7.78
N CYS A 69 11.88 12.51 6.69
CA CYS A 69 10.75 12.14 5.82
C CYS A 69 11.02 10.81 5.10
N CYS A 70 9.95 10.11 4.71
CA CYS A 70 10.01 8.92 3.86
C CYS A 70 10.85 9.19 2.60
N VAL A 71 11.89 8.38 2.33
CA VAL A 71 12.78 8.55 1.17
C VAL A 71 12.08 8.38 -0.19
N PHE A 72 10.92 7.73 -0.19
CA PHE A 72 10.09 7.57 -1.40
C PHE A 72 9.03 8.66 -1.54
N LEU A 73 8.95 9.64 -0.63
CA LEU A 73 8.00 10.73 -0.72
C LEU A 73 8.52 11.84 -1.65
N SER A 74 7.75 12.15 -2.69
CA SER A 74 7.95 13.31 -3.57
C SER A 74 6.85 14.35 -3.35
N GLU A 75 6.95 15.50 -4.05
CA GLU A 75 5.89 16.53 -4.06
C GLU A 75 4.53 15.98 -4.52
N GLY A 76 4.53 14.99 -5.42
CA GLY A 76 3.33 14.32 -5.92
C GLY A 76 2.89 13.09 -5.12
N GLY A 77 3.50 12.82 -3.97
CA GLY A 77 3.27 11.63 -3.17
C GLY A 77 4.35 10.55 -3.36
N CYS A 78 4.02 9.30 -3.00
CA CYS A 78 5.00 8.22 -3.00
C CYS A 78 5.38 7.78 -4.41
N ILE A 79 6.67 7.79 -4.74
CA ILE A 79 7.21 7.41 -6.06
C ILE A 79 7.08 5.92 -6.36
N LEU A 80 6.89 5.08 -5.34
CA LEU A 80 6.68 3.65 -5.52
C LEU A 80 5.25 3.36 -5.99
N PRO A 81 5.05 2.43 -6.93
CA PRO A 81 3.73 1.91 -7.22
C PRO A 81 3.18 1.19 -5.99
N ARG A 82 1.85 1.21 -5.80
CA ARG A 82 1.20 0.77 -4.55
C ARG A 82 1.52 -0.68 -4.18
N TRP A 83 1.67 -1.57 -5.16
CA TRP A 83 2.06 -2.97 -4.95
C TRP A 83 3.51 -3.15 -4.51
N GLN A 84 4.39 -2.16 -4.71
CA GLN A 84 5.77 -2.21 -4.21
C GLN A 84 5.94 -1.55 -2.85
N ARG A 85 4.93 -0.83 -2.35
CA ARG A 85 5.00 -0.18 -1.04
C ARG A 85 4.94 -1.24 0.07
N PRO A 86 5.56 -1.02 1.23
CA PRO A 86 5.37 -1.88 2.39
C PRO A 86 3.87 -2.06 2.66
N PHE A 87 3.44 -3.25 3.07
CA PHE A 87 2.01 -3.51 3.29
C PHE A 87 1.40 -2.49 4.24
N ARG A 88 2.16 -2.08 5.26
CA ARG A 88 1.76 -1.06 6.22
C ARG A 88 1.43 0.32 5.61
N CYS A 89 1.98 0.65 4.44
CA CYS A 89 1.68 1.87 3.69
C CYS A 89 0.40 1.76 2.84
N THR A 90 -0.21 0.58 2.76
CA THR A 90 -1.30 0.30 1.81
C THR A 90 -2.65 -0.01 2.47
N TRP A 91 -2.67 -0.19 3.79
CA TRP A 91 -3.86 -0.54 4.57
C TRP A 91 -4.38 0.60 5.47
N PHE A 92 -3.65 1.72 5.55
CA PHE A 92 -4.09 2.90 6.28
C PHE A 92 -4.78 3.88 5.34
N PHE A 93 -6.04 4.20 5.65
CA PHE A 93 -6.82 5.25 5.01
C PHE A 93 -7.15 6.30 6.07
N CYS A 94 -6.72 7.55 5.87
CA CYS A 94 -7.02 8.62 6.80
C CYS A 94 -8.48 9.05 6.71
N GLU A 95 -9.02 9.60 7.80
CA GLU A 95 -10.40 10.10 7.86
C GLU A 95 -10.73 11.10 6.74
N PRO A 96 -9.88 12.10 6.42
CA PRO A 96 -10.15 13.01 5.31
C PRO A 96 -10.31 12.32 3.95
N LEU A 97 -9.53 11.26 3.69
CA LEU A 97 -9.68 10.48 2.45
C LEU A 97 -11.01 9.72 2.44
N ILE A 98 -11.40 9.12 3.56
CA ILE A 98 -12.66 8.38 3.66
C ILE A 98 -13.85 9.31 3.47
N GLU A 99 -13.84 10.49 4.09
CA GLU A 99 -14.86 11.53 3.94
C GLU A 99 -14.94 12.00 2.47
N GLU A 100 -13.81 12.35 1.86
CA GLU A 100 -13.76 12.79 0.46
C GLU A 100 -14.34 11.74 -0.48
N VAL A 101 -13.97 10.46 -0.32
CA VAL A 101 -14.52 9.38 -1.17
C VAL A 101 -16.00 9.18 -0.87
N GLN A 102 -16.43 9.27 0.40
CA GLN A 102 -17.81 9.07 0.80
C GLN A 102 -18.76 10.13 0.20
N ASP A 103 -18.35 11.39 0.27
CA ASP A 103 -19.13 12.53 -0.21
C ASP A 103 -19.24 12.56 -1.72
N ASN A 104 -18.18 12.12 -2.41
CA ASN A 104 -18.19 12.02 -3.87
C ASN A 104 -18.90 10.74 -4.37
N SER A 105 -18.70 9.60 -3.69
CA SER A 105 -19.14 8.29 -4.19
C SER A 105 -19.11 7.17 -3.14
N ALA A 106 -20.24 6.96 -2.47
CA ALA A 106 -20.44 5.80 -1.59
C ALA A 106 -20.20 4.44 -2.30
N ARG A 107 -20.34 4.38 -3.63
CA ARG A 107 -20.03 3.18 -4.43
C ARG A 107 -18.53 2.94 -4.49
N GLU A 108 -17.72 3.96 -4.73
CA GLU A 108 -16.26 3.85 -4.77
C GLU A 108 -15.70 3.53 -3.40
N LEU A 109 -16.24 4.13 -2.33
CA LEU A 109 -15.88 3.77 -0.97
C LEU A 109 -16.08 2.26 -0.70
N ARG A 110 -17.24 1.72 -1.06
CA ARG A 110 -17.52 0.27 -0.92
C ARG A 110 -16.56 -0.58 -1.77
N ARG A 111 -16.24 -0.14 -2.98
CA ARG A 111 -15.29 -0.83 -3.87
C ARG A 111 -13.88 -0.83 -3.28
N MET A 112 -13.38 0.32 -2.84
CA MET A 112 -12.08 0.46 -2.18
C MET A 112 -12.00 -0.43 -0.95
N ALA A 113 -13.03 -0.41 -0.09
CA ALA A 113 -13.09 -1.24 1.11
C ALA A 113 -13.10 -2.74 0.77
N LYS A 114 -13.77 -3.15 -0.33
CA LYS A 114 -13.74 -4.54 -0.79
C LYS A 114 -12.33 -4.94 -1.25
N LEU A 115 -11.72 -4.15 -2.14
CA LEU A 115 -10.38 -4.45 -2.68
C LEU A 115 -9.33 -4.51 -1.56
N ALA A 116 -9.39 -3.58 -0.60
CA ALA A 116 -8.50 -3.58 0.56
C ALA A 116 -8.64 -4.85 1.41
N ARG A 117 -9.88 -5.31 1.66
CA ARG A 117 -10.13 -6.58 2.38
C ARG A 117 -9.65 -7.80 1.60
N ASP A 118 -9.86 -7.83 0.28
CA ASP A 118 -9.42 -8.94 -0.56
C ASP A 118 -7.88 -9.06 -0.52
N ILE A 119 -7.16 -7.93 -0.63
CA ILE A 119 -5.70 -7.88 -0.48
C ILE A 119 -5.26 -8.39 0.89
N GLN A 120 -5.87 -7.91 1.98
CA GLN A 120 -5.56 -8.36 3.35
C GLN A 120 -5.78 -9.87 3.52
N THR A 121 -6.86 -10.39 2.96
CA THR A 121 -7.24 -11.81 3.05
C THR A 121 -6.23 -12.68 2.31
N LEU A 122 -5.95 -12.36 1.04
CA LEU A 122 -5.00 -13.13 0.23
C LEU A 122 -3.59 -13.08 0.80
N ARG A 123 -3.14 -11.91 1.28
CA ARG A 123 -1.86 -11.79 1.96
C ARG A 123 -1.80 -12.66 3.22
N GLY A 124 -2.86 -12.65 4.04
CA GLY A 124 -2.94 -13.50 5.22
C GLY A 124 -2.86 -14.99 4.88
N CYS A 125 -3.54 -15.44 3.83
CA CYS A 125 -3.43 -16.81 3.34
C CYS A 125 -2.00 -17.16 2.89
N CYS A 126 -1.34 -16.30 2.11
CA CYS A 126 0.05 -16.50 1.69
C CYS A 126 1.01 -16.70 2.86
N LEU A 127 0.94 -15.83 3.88
CA LEU A 127 1.88 -15.83 4.99
C LEU A 127 1.64 -16.98 5.99
N ASN A 128 0.42 -17.49 6.07
CA ASN A 128 0.08 -18.61 6.96
C ASN A 128 0.44 -19.98 6.36
N HIS A 129 0.64 -20.08 5.04
CA HIS A 129 1.05 -21.33 4.38
C HIS A 129 2.56 -21.63 4.48
N GLU A 130 3.38 -20.68 4.93
CA GLU A 130 4.84 -20.88 5.11
C GLU A 130 5.23 -21.28 6.54
N ASN A 131 4.27 -21.42 7.47
CA ASN A 131 4.50 -21.76 8.88
C ASN A 131 4.24 -23.25 9.22
N HIS A 132 4.34 -24.16 8.25
CA HIS A 132 4.32 -25.60 8.54
C HIS A 132 5.70 -26.22 8.23
N PRO A 133 6.49 -26.61 9.25
CA PRO A 133 7.69 -27.44 9.07
C PRO A 133 7.34 -28.86 8.58
#